data_AF-A0A1V3TPN0-F1
#
_entry.id   AF-A0A1V3TPN0-F1
#
_cell.length_a   1.000
_cell.length_b   1.000
_cell.length_c   1.000
_cell.angle_alpha   90.00
_cell.angle_beta   90.00
_cell.angle_gamma   90.00
#
_symmetry.space_group_name_H-M   'P 1'
#
loop_
_entity.id
_entity.type
_entity.pdbx_description
1 polymer ?
#
loop_
_entity_poly.entity_id
_entity_poly.type
_entity_poly.pdbx_seq_one_letter_code
_entity_poly.pdbx_strand_id
1 'polypeptide(L)'
;MLQLKEYYSAKELSQFALNSLPSSDRRILDRAIKGAWLSRKREGRGGGLEFALSSMPVDVQKELRTKLLQLAPPELAKGELSLRRQEIALDRVSDKQLSVADNRI
;
A
#
# COMPACT_ATOMS: atom_id res chain seq x y z
N MET A 1 -6.42 -14.31 -11.48
CA MET A 1 -5.18 -13.86 -10.83
C MET A 1 -5.50 -12.62 -10.01
N LEU A 2 -5.21 -12.60 -8.72
CA LEU A 2 -5.36 -11.41 -7.87
C LEU A 2 -4.06 -10.59 -7.97
N GLN A 3 -4.14 -9.40 -8.52
CA GLN A 3 -3.00 -8.49 -8.71
C GLN A 3 -3.13 -7.29 -7.77
N LEU A 4 -2.00 -6.71 -7.38
CA LEU A 4 -1.98 -5.48 -6.60
C LEU A 4 -2.46 -4.33 -7.49
N LYS A 5 -3.56 -3.68 -7.10
CA LYS A 5 -4.13 -2.52 -7.79
C LYS A 5 -3.80 -1.26 -7.00
N GLU A 6 -3.77 -0.13 -7.68
CA GLU A 6 -3.65 1.17 -7.00
C GLU A 6 -4.99 1.62 -6.40
N TYR A 7 -6.11 1.18 -6.98
CA TYR A 7 -7.46 1.54 -6.56
C TYR A 7 -8.29 0.28 -6.28
N TYR A 8 -9.06 0.32 -5.19
CA TYR A 8 -9.95 -0.76 -4.77
C TYR A 8 -11.35 -0.23 -4.43
N SER A 9 -12.37 -0.96 -4.87
CA SER A 9 -13.75 -0.67 -4.49
C SER A 9 -14.04 -1.15 -3.05
N ALA A 10 -15.02 -0.51 -2.38
CA ALA A 10 -15.46 -0.95 -1.05
C ALA A 10 -15.90 -2.42 -1.02
N LYS A 11 -16.49 -2.91 -2.11
CA LYS A 11 -16.91 -4.31 -2.27
C LYS A 11 -15.70 -5.25 -2.34
N GLU A 12 -14.65 -4.90 -3.07
CA GLU A 12 -13.40 -5.69 -3.09
C GLU A 12 -12.75 -5.71 -1.70
N LEU A 13 -12.66 -4.56 -1.02
CA LEU A 13 -12.12 -4.47 0.34
C LEU A 13 -12.89 -5.34 1.34
N SER A 14 -14.22 -5.38 1.22
CA SER A 14 -15.11 -6.23 2.00
C SER A 14 -14.87 -7.73 1.72
N GLN A 15 -14.66 -8.09 0.46
CA GLN A 15 -14.35 -9.47 0.05
C GLN A 15 -13.01 -9.98 0.59
N PHE A 16 -12.02 -9.10 0.79
CA PHE A 16 -10.75 -9.49 1.41
C PHE A 16 -10.86 -9.82 2.90
N ALA A 17 -11.99 -9.46 3.54
CA ALA A 17 -12.28 -9.71 4.96
C ALA A 17 -11.06 -9.36 5.85
N LEU A 18 -10.56 -8.14 5.70
CA LEU A 18 -9.42 -7.62 6.49
C LEU A 18 -9.86 -7.46 7.94
N ASN A 19 -9.01 -7.83 8.90
CA ASN A 19 -9.33 -7.67 10.33
C ASN A 19 -9.29 -6.20 10.74
N SER A 20 -8.42 -5.44 10.09
CA SER A 20 -8.31 -3.99 10.26
C SER A 20 -9.54 -3.24 9.75
N LEU A 21 -10.36 -3.80 8.86
CA LEU A 21 -11.56 -3.16 8.29
C LEU A 21 -12.87 -3.85 8.72
N PRO A 22 -13.98 -3.11 8.82
CA PRO A 22 -15.28 -3.73 8.96
C PRO A 22 -15.68 -4.49 7.69
N SER A 23 -16.35 -5.63 7.82
CA SER A 23 -16.83 -6.45 6.69
C SER A 23 -18.00 -5.83 5.91
N SER A 24 -18.50 -4.67 6.32
CA SER A 24 -19.64 -4.02 5.67
C SER A 24 -19.16 -2.89 4.75
N ASP A 25 -19.52 -2.96 3.47
CA ASP A 25 -19.19 -1.96 2.44
C ASP A 25 -19.50 -0.53 2.90
N ARG A 26 -20.66 -0.33 3.54
CA ARG A 26 -21.08 0.97 4.08
C ARG A 26 -20.15 1.50 5.17
N ARG A 27 -19.69 0.64 6.08
CA ARG A 27 -18.75 1.03 7.15
C ARG A 27 -17.35 1.31 6.62
N ILE A 28 -16.94 0.60 5.56
CA ILE A 28 -15.68 0.89 4.85
C ILE A 28 -15.77 2.29 4.22
N LEU A 29 -16.90 2.62 3.58
CA LEU A 29 -17.12 3.93 3.00
C LEU A 29 -17.14 5.04 4.07
N ASP A 30 -17.81 4.83 5.20
CA ASP A 30 -17.78 5.78 6.33
C ASP A 30 -16.35 6.00 6.84
N ARG A 31 -15.53 4.95 6.92
CA ARG A 31 -14.13 5.05 7.33
C ARG A 31 -13.29 5.77 6.28
N ALA A 32 -13.55 5.52 5.00
CA ALA A 32 -12.87 6.19 3.91
C ALA A 32 -13.16 7.71 3.91
N ILE A 33 -14.41 8.09 4.16
CA ILE A 33 -14.81 9.50 4.32
C ILE A 33 -14.13 10.12 5.55
N LYS A 34 -14.20 9.46 6.71
CA LYS A 34 -13.56 9.93 7.96
C LYS A 34 -12.04 10.05 7.85
N GLY A 35 -11.41 9.13 7.13
CA GLY A 35 -9.97 9.12 6.88
C GLY A 35 -9.54 9.96 5.67
N ALA A 36 -10.48 10.66 5.02
CA ALA A 36 -10.24 11.43 3.80
C ALA A 36 -9.47 10.65 2.72
N TRP A 37 -9.87 9.39 2.48
CA TRP A 37 -9.24 8.55 1.48
C TRP A 37 -9.48 9.11 0.10
N LEU A 38 -8.43 9.06 -0.72
CA LEU A 38 -8.44 9.57 -2.08
C LEU A 38 -9.32 8.62 -2.91
N SER A 39 -10.43 9.16 -3.42
CA SER A 39 -11.44 8.39 -4.15
C SER A 39 -11.55 8.84 -5.59
N ARG A 40 -11.81 7.89 -6.48
CA ARG A 40 -12.03 8.10 -7.91
C ARG A 40 -13.35 7.46 -8.33
N LYS A 41 -14.03 8.08 -9.29
CA LYS A 41 -15.20 7.47 -9.94
C LYS A 41 -14.76 6.25 -10.76
N ARG A 42 -15.39 5.11 -10.51
CA ARG A 42 -15.12 3.86 -11.20
C ARG A 42 -15.41 3.99 -12.70
N GLU A 43 -14.46 3.53 -13.52
CA GLU A 43 -14.66 3.39 -14.96
C GLU A 43 -15.39 2.07 -15.23
N GLY A 44 -16.73 2.10 -15.24
CA GLY A 44 -17.56 0.94 -15.52
C GLY A 44 -19.06 1.21 -15.37
N ARG A 45 -19.89 0.19 -15.64
CA ARG A 45 -21.34 0.26 -15.39
C ARG A 45 -21.60 0.27 -13.88
N GLY A 46 -22.25 1.34 -13.39
CA GLY A 46 -22.75 1.41 -12.00
C GLY A 46 -22.17 2.50 -11.10
N GLY A 47 -21.36 3.45 -11.61
CA GLY A 47 -21.10 4.74 -10.93
C GLY A 47 -20.51 4.70 -9.52
N GLY A 48 -19.90 3.58 -9.10
CA GLY A 48 -19.30 3.46 -7.77
C GLY A 48 -18.01 4.25 -7.59
N LEU A 49 -17.54 4.35 -6.34
CA LEU A 49 -16.25 4.93 -5.98
C LEU A 49 -15.22 3.83 -5.73
N GLU A 50 -13.99 4.10 -6.15
CA GLU A 50 -12.81 3.30 -5.83
C GLU A 50 -11.85 4.16 -5.01
N PHE A 51 -11.14 3.54 -4.07
CA PHE A 51 -10.28 4.20 -3.11
C PHE A 51 -8.82 3.84 -3.36
N ALA A 52 -7.94 4.83 -3.32
CA ALA A 52 -6.51 4.64 -3.56
C ALA A 52 -5.85 3.94 -2.37
N LEU A 53 -5.08 2.88 -2.63
CA LEU A 53 -4.34 2.12 -1.63
C LEU A 53 -3.37 3.02 -0.83
N SER A 54 -2.75 4.00 -1.50
CA SER A 54 -1.81 4.95 -0.89
C SER A 54 -2.45 5.85 0.17
N SER A 55 -3.75 6.12 0.04
CA SER A 55 -4.52 6.97 0.96
C SER A 55 -5.10 6.20 2.15
N MET A 56 -5.03 4.87 2.13
CA MET A 56 -5.51 4.02 3.23
C MET A 56 -4.52 4.01 4.39
N PRO A 57 -4.96 3.72 5.63
CA PRO A 57 -4.08 3.55 6.79
C PRO A 57 -3.05 2.44 6.56
N VAL A 58 -1.87 2.61 7.14
CA VAL A 58 -0.74 1.66 7.00
C VAL A 58 -1.14 0.24 7.39
N ASP A 59 -1.96 0.08 8.43
CA ASP A 59 -2.42 -1.23 8.89
C ASP A 59 -3.25 -1.95 7.83
N VAL A 60 -4.17 -1.22 7.18
CA VAL A 60 -5.00 -1.72 6.08
C VAL A 60 -4.13 -2.09 4.88
N GLN A 61 -3.15 -1.26 4.53
CA GLN A 61 -2.23 -1.53 3.42
C GLN A 61 -1.41 -2.81 3.66
N LYS A 62 -0.91 -3.01 4.88
CA LYS A 62 -0.13 -4.20 5.25
C LYS A 62 -0.98 -5.45 5.14
N GLU A 63 -2.16 -5.47 5.77
CA GLU A 63 -3.03 -6.64 5.72
C GLU A 63 -3.47 -6.97 4.29
N LEU A 64 -3.82 -5.97 3.48
CA LEU A 64 -4.20 -6.17 2.09
C LEU A 64 -3.05 -6.80 1.29
N ARG A 65 -1.82 -6.28 1.44
CA ARG A 65 -0.62 -6.86 0.81
C ARG A 65 -0.40 -8.30 1.26
N THR A 66 -0.51 -8.59 2.54
CA THR A 66 -0.35 -9.95 3.08
C THR A 66 -1.40 -10.92 2.52
N LYS A 67 -2.66 -10.51 2.45
CA LYS A 67 -3.74 -11.33 1.86
C LYS A 67 -3.50 -11.60 0.38
N LEU A 68 -3.09 -10.58 -0.38
CA LEU A 68 -2.78 -10.73 -1.81
C LEU A 68 -1.60 -11.68 -2.03
N LEU A 69 -0.55 -11.59 -1.21
CA LEU A 69 0.60 -12.50 -1.25
C LEU A 69 0.20 -13.94 -0.92
N GLN A 70 -0.68 -14.14 0.07
CA GLN A 70 -1.19 -15.48 0.43
C GLN A 70 -2.05 -16.10 -0.69
N LEU A 71 -2.80 -15.28 -1.41
CA LEU A 71 -3.68 -15.72 -2.50
C LEU A 71 -2.96 -15.81 -3.85
N ALA A 72 -1.74 -15.27 -3.97
CA ALA A 72 -0.92 -15.39 -5.16
C ALA A 72 -0.24 -16.77 -5.23
N PRO A 73 -0.20 -17.42 -6.40
CA PRO A 73 0.62 -18.61 -6.60
C PRO A 73 2.11 -18.30 -6.32
N PRO A 74 2.89 -19.26 -5.81
CA PRO A 74 4.30 -19.06 -5.41
C PRO A 74 5.24 -18.65 -6.55
N GLU A 75 4.80 -18.65 -7.80
CA GLU A 75 5.58 -18.23 -8.98
C GLU A 75 5.95 -16.74 -8.98
N LEU A 76 5.15 -15.87 -8.33
CA LEU A 76 5.41 -14.41 -8.29
C LEU A 76 6.21 -13.95 -7.08
N ALA A 77 6.47 -14.81 -6.09
CA ALA A 77 7.20 -14.43 -4.88
C ALA A 77 8.69 -14.12 -5.13
N LYS A 78 9.22 -14.43 -6.32
CA LYS A 78 10.62 -14.22 -6.69
C LYS A 78 10.85 -13.25 -7.86
N GLY A 79 9.79 -12.68 -8.45
CA GLY A 79 9.87 -12.11 -9.80
C GLY A 79 10.04 -10.59 -9.94
N GLU A 80 9.66 -9.77 -8.95
CA GLU A 80 9.48 -8.33 -9.19
C GLU A 80 9.84 -7.44 -7.98
N LEU A 81 11.05 -7.63 -7.43
CA LEU A 81 11.73 -6.57 -6.67
C LEU A 81 12.64 -5.70 -7.57
N SER A 82 12.48 -5.81 -8.89
CA SER A 82 13.36 -5.23 -9.88
C SER A 82 12.69 -4.12 -10.69
N LEU A 83 11.99 -3.16 -10.09
CA LEU A 83 11.71 -1.89 -10.79
C LEU A 83 11.77 -0.71 -9.81
N ARG A 84 12.87 0.05 -9.94
CA ARG A 84 13.14 1.40 -9.38
C ARG A 84 13.59 1.51 -7.93
N ARG A 85 14.66 0.78 -7.60
CA ARG A 85 15.71 1.29 -6.70
C ARG A 85 16.83 1.92 -7.55
N GLN A 86 16.47 2.89 -8.37
CA GLN A 86 17.28 3.72 -9.26
C GLN A 86 16.47 5.02 -9.37
N GLU A 87 16.85 6.21 -8.93
CA GLU A 87 18.11 6.80 -8.50
C GLU A 87 17.76 7.83 -7.41
N ILE A 88 18.25 7.65 -6.18
CA ILE A 88 18.63 8.81 -5.38
C ILE A 88 20.12 8.57 -5.15
N ALA A 89 20.92 9.28 -5.93
CA ALA A 89 22.37 9.25 -5.89
C ALA A 89 22.87 9.28 -4.44
N LEU A 90 23.39 8.16 -3.96
CA LEU A 90 24.18 8.08 -2.72
C LEU A 90 25.69 8.18 -3.04
N ASP A 91 26.02 8.49 -4.28
CA ASP A 91 27.37 8.57 -4.83
C ASP A 91 28.09 9.88 -4.44
N ARG A 92 27.54 10.64 -3.48
CA ARG A 92 28.09 11.93 -3.00
C ARG A 92 28.09 12.10 -1.49
N VAL A 93 28.04 11.04 -0.70
CA VAL A 93 28.52 11.12 0.69
C VAL A 93 29.99 10.73 0.69
N SER A 94 30.82 11.68 0.24
CA SER A 94 32.28 11.57 0.34
C SER A 94 32.69 11.37 1.80
N ASP A 95 33.61 10.42 2.00
CA ASP A 95 34.27 9.91 3.22
C ASP A 95 34.88 10.92 4.21
N LYS A 96 34.33 12.13 4.39
CA LYS A 96 35.03 13.20 5.13
C LYS A 96 34.38 13.73 6.40
N GLN A 97 33.25 13.23 6.91
CA GLN A 97 32.64 13.83 8.12
C GLN A 97 32.24 12.83 9.24
N LEU A 98 32.79 11.60 9.24
CA LEU A 98 32.85 10.76 10.46
C LEU A 98 34.04 11.16 11.35
N SER A 99 34.16 12.45 11.68
CA SER A 99 35.17 12.95 12.61
C SER A 99 34.49 13.73 13.75
N VAL A 100 33.72 13.01 14.55
CA VAL A 100 33.52 13.34 15.97
C VAL A 100 33.81 12.07 16.75
N ALA A 101 35.06 11.63 16.68
CA ALA A 101 35.62 10.68 17.62
C ALA A 101 35.79 11.39 18.97
N ASP A 102 35.26 10.78 20.02
CA ASP A 102 35.84 10.75 21.36
C ASP A 102 36.68 11.97 21.77
N ASN A 103 36.02 13.05 22.20
CA ASN A 103 36.66 13.99 23.12
C ASN A 103 36.49 13.42 24.54
N ARG A 104 37.31 12.43 24.85
CA ARG A 104 37.53 11.95 26.22
C ARG A 104 39.00 12.22 26.58
N ILE A 105 39.25 13.41 27.10
CA ILE A 105 40.39 13.75 27.96
C ILE A 105 39.82 14.48 29.18
#